data_AF-A0A3D4QS47-F1
#
_entry.id   AF-A0A3D4QS47-F1
#
_cell.length_a   1.000
_cell.length_b   1.000
_cell.length_c   1.000
_cell.angle_alpha   90.00
_cell.angle_beta   90.00
_cell.angle_gamma   90.00
#
_symmetry.space_group_name_H-M   'P 1'
#
loop_
_entity.id
_entity.type
_entity.pdbx_description
1 polymer ?
#
loop_
_entity_poly.entity_id
_entity_poly.type
_entity_poly.pdbx_seq_one_letter_code
_entity_poly.pdbx_strand_id
1 'polypeptide(L)'
;QDEHAEQDEHAEQEEQVDFRTMQVDIKEDLMNVVQENTVYWTQVEDYYNRLFDKHIKVTPFDDAVAEVDWIRIDNHNEWSYPSYPTYPSYLPRQGYSPYFSYRYDENRLDHYLVGLVRNLGKVEYVAYAIPGIYSAVPPMSMYGFSRWLPVKNGYGAGYWLLYIDVITGNIAYPY
;
A
#
# COMPACT_ATOMS: atom_id res chain seq x y z
N GLN A 1 4.93 -42.41 23.73
CA GLN A 1 5.72 -41.91 22.59
C GLN A 1 5.64 -40.38 22.56
N ASP A 2 5.42 -39.76 23.72
CA ASP A 2 4.83 -38.41 23.81
C ASP A 2 5.82 -37.36 24.33
N GLU A 3 6.99 -37.76 24.84
CA GLU A 3 8.05 -36.83 25.29
C GLU A 3 8.79 -36.14 24.13
N HIS A 4 8.73 -36.70 22.91
CA HIS A 4 9.41 -36.13 21.75
C HIS A 4 8.66 -34.93 21.14
N ALA A 5 7.33 -34.88 21.24
CA ALA A 5 6.52 -33.80 20.67
C ALA A 5 6.58 -32.51 21.52
N GLU A 6 6.66 -32.63 22.85
CA GLU A 6 6.74 -31.46 23.74
C GLU A 6 8.11 -30.76 23.68
N GLN A 7 9.19 -31.49 23.35
CA GLN A 7 10.52 -30.90 23.17
C GLN A 7 10.62 -30.10 21.88
N ASP A 8 9.99 -30.57 20.80
CA ASP A 8 9.98 -29.87 19.52
C ASP A 8 9.15 -28.58 19.59
N GLU A 9 8.00 -28.58 20.28
CA GLU A 9 7.19 -27.36 20.49
C GLU A 9 7.89 -26.30 21.37
N HIS A 10 8.68 -26.72 22.35
CA HIS A 10 9.45 -25.80 23.20
C HIS A 10 10.60 -25.14 22.43
N ALA A 11 11.28 -25.91 21.56
CA ALA A 11 12.36 -25.41 20.72
C ALA A 11 11.85 -24.41 19.66
N GLU A 12 10.71 -24.68 19.02
CA GLU A 12 10.09 -23.75 18.06
C GLU A 12 9.63 -22.44 18.73
N GLN A 13 9.18 -22.51 19.98
CA GLN A 13 8.81 -21.33 20.75
C GLN A 13 10.04 -20.49 21.15
N GLU A 14 11.13 -21.13 21.57
CA GLU A 14 12.40 -20.44 21.86
C GLU A 14 12.99 -19.76 20.62
N GLU A 15 12.96 -20.41 19.45
CA GLU A 15 13.44 -19.86 18.19
C GLU A 15 12.59 -18.67 17.71
N GLN A 16 11.26 -18.73 17.88
CA GLN A 16 10.38 -17.58 17.60
C GLN A 16 10.61 -16.40 18.55
N VAL A 17 10.89 -16.66 19.83
CA VAL A 17 11.20 -15.63 20.82
C VAL A 17 12.54 -14.98 20.51
N ASP A 18 13.55 -15.76 20.13
CA ASP A 18 14.87 -15.26 19.73
C ASP A 18 14.78 -14.38 18.47
N PHE A 19 14.04 -14.83 17.45
CA PHE A 19 13.85 -14.03 16.23
C PHE A 19 13.10 -12.72 16.48
N ARG A 20 12.07 -12.73 17.34
CA ARG A 20 11.39 -11.50 17.77
C ARG A 20 12.31 -10.57 18.55
N THR A 21 13.16 -11.12 19.42
CA THR A 21 14.11 -10.36 20.23
C THR A 21 15.17 -9.71 19.33
N MET A 22 15.75 -10.46 18.38
CA MET A 22 16.66 -9.89 17.37
C MET A 22 16.00 -8.77 16.55
N GLN A 23 14.72 -8.91 16.17
CA GLN A 23 14.02 -7.83 15.46
C GLN A 23 13.82 -6.57 16.32
N VAL A 24 13.58 -6.74 17.62
CA VAL A 24 13.45 -5.62 18.56
C VAL A 24 14.80 -4.92 18.73
N ASP A 25 15.88 -5.67 18.93
CA ASP A 25 17.23 -5.13 19.09
C ASP A 25 17.68 -4.37 17.82
N ILE A 26 17.44 -4.93 16.63
CA ILE A 26 17.75 -4.26 15.36
C ILE A 26 16.93 -2.97 15.21
N LYS A 27 15.66 -2.97 15.61
CA LYS A 27 14.82 -1.77 15.59
C LYS A 27 15.33 -0.72 16.56
N GLU A 28 15.79 -1.13 17.75
CA GLU A 28 16.29 -0.24 18.79
C GLU A 28 17.64 0.38 18.40
N ASP A 29 18.55 -0.39 17.84
CA ASP A 29 19.80 0.10 17.25
C ASP A 29 19.54 1.04 16.06
N LEU A 30 18.57 0.72 15.20
CA LEU A 30 18.16 1.61 14.11
C LEU A 30 17.57 2.92 14.67
N MET A 31 16.75 2.85 15.72
CA MET A 31 16.18 4.04 16.38
C MET A 31 17.27 4.94 16.96
N ASN A 32 18.33 4.35 17.55
CA ASN A 32 19.47 5.09 18.10
C ASN A 32 20.29 5.76 16.99
N VAL A 33 20.53 5.08 15.86
CA VAL A 33 21.22 5.66 14.69
C VAL A 33 20.39 6.75 14.00
N VAL A 34 19.06 6.61 13.98
CA VAL A 34 18.13 7.60 13.41
C VAL A 34 17.92 8.78 14.37
N GLN A 35 18.18 8.62 15.66
CA GLN A 35 18.21 9.76 16.59
C GLN A 35 19.30 10.78 16.22
N GLU A 36 20.37 10.35 15.56
CA GLU A 36 21.42 11.23 15.02
C GLU A 36 21.10 11.78 13.61
N ASN A 37 20.17 11.16 12.87
CA ASN A 37 19.73 11.55 11.53
C ASN A 37 18.20 11.72 11.49
N THR A 38 17.70 12.95 11.48
CA THR A 38 16.26 13.29 11.46
C THR A 38 15.37 12.23 10.79
N VAL A 39 14.62 11.47 11.61
CA VAL A 39 13.60 10.48 11.21
C VAL A 39 12.79 11.02 10.04
N TYR A 40 12.58 10.22 8.98
CA TYR A 40 11.83 10.67 7.80
C TYR A 40 10.46 11.24 8.18
N TRP A 41 9.74 10.59 9.11
CA TRP A 41 8.44 11.03 9.63
C TRP A 41 8.44 12.50 10.06
N THR A 42 9.43 12.91 10.85
CA THR A 42 9.51 14.26 11.42
C THR A 42 9.56 15.34 10.33
N GLN A 43 10.03 14.98 9.12
CA GLN A 43 10.10 15.90 7.99
C GLN A 43 8.78 16.01 7.22
N VAL A 44 7.94 14.97 7.27
CA VAL A 44 6.72 14.84 6.43
C VAL A 44 5.42 14.80 7.24
N GLU A 45 5.48 14.72 8.56
CA GLU A 45 4.34 14.62 9.46
C GLU A 45 3.32 15.73 9.21
N ASP A 46 3.77 16.99 9.21
CA ASP A 46 2.93 18.15 8.95
C ASP A 46 2.30 18.13 7.55
N TYR A 47 2.96 17.53 6.56
CA TYR A 47 2.41 17.38 5.23
C TYR A 47 1.25 16.38 5.24
N TYR A 48 1.45 15.18 5.80
CA TYR A 48 0.39 14.18 5.87
C TYR A 48 -0.76 14.60 6.76
N ASN A 49 -0.52 15.23 7.91
CA ASN A 49 -1.59 15.75 8.77
C ASN A 49 -2.49 16.73 8.01
N ARG A 50 -1.90 17.70 7.30
CA ARG A 50 -2.67 18.63 6.44
C ARG A 50 -3.42 17.91 5.31
N LEU A 51 -2.83 16.85 4.75
CA LEU A 51 -3.48 16.04 3.73
C LEU A 51 -4.74 15.36 4.28
N PHE A 52 -4.65 14.84 5.51
CA PHE A 52 -5.75 14.18 6.23
C PHE A 52 -6.84 15.15 6.70
N ASP A 53 -6.48 16.38 7.03
CA ASP A 53 -7.45 17.43 7.36
C ASP A 53 -8.24 17.91 6.13
N LYS A 54 -7.63 17.87 4.95
CA LYS A 54 -8.22 18.37 3.70
C LYS A 54 -9.12 17.35 2.99
N HIS A 55 -8.80 16.06 3.09
CA HIS A 55 -9.43 15.02 2.29
C HIS A 55 -10.42 14.16 3.08
N ILE A 56 -11.27 13.43 2.36
CA ILE A 56 -12.33 12.63 2.96
C ILE A 56 -11.73 11.35 3.53
N LYS A 57 -11.97 11.10 4.82
CA LYS A 57 -11.65 9.82 5.47
C LYS A 57 -12.56 8.70 4.94
N VAL A 58 -11.98 7.55 4.64
CA VAL A 58 -12.69 6.40 4.06
C VAL A 58 -12.30 5.10 4.75
N THR A 59 -13.12 4.05 4.59
CA THR A 59 -12.84 2.70 5.10
C THR A 59 -13.00 1.66 3.98
N PRO A 60 -12.06 1.65 3.02
CA PRO A 60 -12.22 0.95 1.75
C PRO A 60 -12.03 -0.57 1.85
N PHE A 61 -11.32 -1.04 2.88
CA PHE A 61 -11.00 -2.45 3.09
C PHE A 61 -11.68 -2.95 4.36
N ASP A 62 -12.02 -4.24 4.39
CA ASP A 62 -12.37 -4.91 5.64
C ASP A 62 -11.16 -4.93 6.57
N ASP A 63 -11.39 -5.04 7.90
CA ASP A 63 -10.42 -4.82 8.99
C ASP A 63 -9.23 -5.82 9.03
N ALA A 64 -8.86 -6.41 7.89
CA ALA A 64 -7.75 -7.32 7.66
C ALA A 64 -6.38 -6.62 7.50
N VAL A 65 -6.34 -5.30 7.65
CA VAL A 65 -5.11 -4.50 7.67
C VAL A 65 -5.03 -3.90 9.07
N ALA A 66 -3.82 -3.66 9.59
CA ALA A 66 -3.58 -3.00 10.88
C ALA A 66 -4.42 -1.72 11.08
N GLU A 67 -4.31 -1.06 12.24
CA GLU A 67 -4.97 0.23 12.47
C GLU A 67 -4.52 1.26 11.41
N VAL A 68 -5.31 1.45 10.35
CA VAL A 68 -4.98 2.35 9.24
C VAL A 68 -6.07 3.39 9.07
N ASP A 69 -5.69 4.66 9.22
CA ASP A 69 -6.52 5.78 8.81
C ASP A 69 -6.35 5.99 7.31
N TRP A 70 -7.42 5.83 6.52
CA TRP A 70 -7.39 6.07 5.08
C TRP A 70 -8.07 7.38 4.70
N ILE A 71 -7.49 8.08 3.72
CA ILE A 71 -8.12 9.18 3.01
C ILE A 71 -8.17 8.92 1.52
N ARG A 72 -9.23 9.43 0.88
CA ARG A 72 -9.39 9.43 -0.57
C ARG A 72 -8.92 10.76 -1.14
N ILE A 73 -7.98 10.68 -2.07
CA ILE A 73 -7.47 11.83 -2.83
C ILE A 73 -8.00 11.73 -4.24
N ASP A 74 -8.92 12.61 -4.58
CA ASP A 74 -9.46 12.68 -5.93
C ASP A 74 -8.49 13.41 -6.87
N ASN A 75 -8.28 12.82 -8.05
CA ASN A 75 -7.52 13.40 -9.15
C ASN A 75 -8.39 14.38 -9.96
N HIS A 76 -8.93 15.39 -9.27
CA HIS A 76 -9.60 16.50 -9.95
C HIS A 76 -8.54 17.43 -10.55
N ASN A 77 -8.13 17.12 -11.78
CA ASN A 77 -7.65 18.13 -12.73
C ASN A 77 -6.21 18.68 -12.54
N GLU A 78 -5.22 17.81 -12.41
CA GLU A 78 -3.86 18.13 -12.89
C GLU A 78 -3.73 17.58 -14.31
N TRP A 79 -3.34 18.43 -15.26
CA TRP A 79 -3.03 18.02 -16.62
C TRP A 79 -1.90 16.99 -16.59
N SER A 80 -2.26 15.70 -16.53
CA SER A 80 -1.29 14.63 -16.63
C SER A 80 -0.55 14.78 -17.96
N TYR A 81 0.77 14.74 -17.84
CA TYR A 81 1.73 14.53 -18.92
C TYR A 81 1.15 13.66 -20.05
N PRO A 82 1.44 13.97 -21.33
CA PRO A 82 0.80 13.31 -22.45
C PRO A 82 1.02 11.81 -22.36
N SER A 83 -0.05 11.09 -22.02
CA SER A 83 -0.16 9.67 -22.33
C SER A 83 0.22 9.52 -23.79
N TYR A 84 1.32 8.81 -24.06
CA TYR A 84 1.82 8.55 -25.41
C TYR A 84 0.65 8.32 -26.37
N PRO A 85 0.54 9.07 -27.47
CA PRO A 85 -0.54 8.88 -28.41
C PRO A 85 -0.45 7.45 -28.93
N THR A 86 -1.42 6.63 -28.54
CA THR A 86 -1.65 5.36 -29.21
C THR A 86 -1.96 5.72 -30.66
N TYR A 87 -1.11 5.22 -31.56
CA TYR A 87 -1.13 5.48 -33.01
C TYR A 87 -2.55 5.64 -33.57
N PRO A 88 -2.77 6.59 -34.51
CA PRO A 88 -4.05 6.70 -35.19
C PRO A 88 -4.21 5.49 -36.11
N SER A 89 -4.91 4.46 -35.64
CA SER A 89 -5.37 3.39 -36.49
C SER A 89 -6.52 3.92 -37.34
N TYR A 90 -6.23 4.13 -38.63
CA TYR A 90 -7.22 4.23 -39.68
C TYR A 90 -8.05 2.94 -39.71
N LEU A 91 -9.14 2.89 -38.94
CA LEU A 91 -10.15 1.84 -39.07
C LEU A 91 -11.50 2.49 -39.37
N PRO A 92 -12.18 2.07 -40.45
CA PRO A 92 -13.44 2.66 -40.83
C PRO A 92 -14.52 2.31 -39.82
N ARG A 93 -15.36 3.32 -39.62
CA ARG A 93 -16.56 3.41 -38.80
C ARG A 93 -17.59 2.34 -39.17
N GLN A 94 -17.44 1.10 -38.70
CA GLN A 94 -18.50 0.09 -38.62
C GLN A 94 -18.01 -1.17 -37.89
N GLY A 95 -18.60 -1.49 -36.74
CA GLY A 95 -18.30 -2.73 -36.03
C GLY A 95 -18.69 -2.67 -34.55
N TYR A 96 -19.95 -2.96 -34.29
CA TYR A 96 -20.45 -3.34 -32.95
C TYR A 96 -19.49 -4.35 -32.30
N SER A 97 -18.95 -4.00 -31.13
CA SER A 97 -18.29 -4.96 -30.23
C SER A 97 -18.90 -4.81 -28.84
N PRO A 98 -19.74 -5.76 -28.38
CA PRO A 98 -20.43 -5.66 -27.09
C PRO A 98 -19.54 -6.08 -25.89
N TYR A 99 -18.23 -6.27 -26.08
CA TYR A 99 -17.35 -6.88 -25.07
C TYR A 99 -16.16 -6.03 -24.60
N PHE A 100 -16.06 -4.75 -24.99
CA PHE A 100 -14.95 -3.90 -24.57
C PHE A 100 -15.38 -2.45 -24.28
N SER A 101 -16.25 -2.26 -23.28
CA SER A 101 -16.64 -0.91 -22.83
C SER A 101 -15.62 -0.23 -21.91
N TYR A 102 -14.54 -0.89 -21.50
CA TYR A 102 -13.56 -0.34 -20.55
C TYR A 102 -12.42 0.46 -21.19
N ARG A 103 -12.44 0.73 -22.50
CA ARG A 103 -11.26 1.26 -23.22
C ARG A 103 -11.43 2.62 -23.90
N TYR A 104 -12.54 3.33 -23.72
CA TYR A 104 -12.68 4.67 -24.27
C TYR A 104 -13.17 5.66 -23.19
N ASP A 105 -12.30 6.63 -22.92
CA ASP A 105 -12.53 7.92 -22.23
C ASP A 105 -12.75 8.01 -20.70
N GLU A 106 -13.18 6.98 -19.99
CA GLU A 106 -13.40 7.07 -18.51
C GLU A 106 -12.28 6.47 -17.64
N ASN A 107 -11.19 6.02 -18.26
CA ASN A 107 -10.11 5.27 -17.61
C ASN A 107 -9.04 6.16 -16.95
N ARG A 108 -9.46 7.31 -16.41
CA ARG A 108 -8.61 8.07 -15.49
C ARG A 108 -8.81 7.46 -14.12
N LEU A 109 -7.73 7.04 -13.46
CA LEU A 109 -7.78 6.75 -12.03
C LEU A 109 -8.27 8.04 -11.37
N ASP A 110 -9.56 8.11 -11.07
CA ASP A 110 -10.25 9.30 -10.58
C ASP A 110 -9.82 9.65 -9.17
N HIS A 111 -9.20 8.69 -8.47
CA HIS A 111 -8.66 8.86 -7.15
C HIS A 111 -7.59 7.81 -6.82
N TYR A 112 -6.89 8.05 -5.73
CA TYR A 112 -6.09 7.07 -5.01
C TYR A 112 -6.29 7.24 -3.51
N LEU A 113 -5.73 6.32 -2.74
CA LEU A 113 -5.82 6.35 -1.29
C LEU A 113 -4.45 6.58 -0.66
N VAL A 114 -4.45 7.32 0.44
CA VAL A 114 -3.30 7.44 1.33
C VAL A 114 -3.72 6.95 2.71
N GLY A 115 -2.89 6.12 3.32
CA GLY A 115 -3.12 5.50 4.62
C GLY A 115 -1.99 5.83 5.58
N LEU A 116 -2.31 6.07 6.85
CA LEU A 116 -1.33 6.06 7.94
C LEU A 116 -1.49 4.77 8.72
N VAL A 117 -0.54 3.85 8.56
CA VAL A 117 -0.53 2.56 9.27
C VAL A 117 0.05 2.79 10.65
N ARG A 118 -0.74 2.45 11.67
CA ARG A 118 -0.40 2.66 13.07
C ARG A 118 -0.24 1.35 13.83
N ASN A 119 0.64 1.41 14.82
CA ASN A 119 0.81 0.40 15.85
C ASN A 119 0.82 1.10 17.21
N LEU A 120 -0.13 0.75 18.07
CA LEU A 120 -0.31 1.39 19.39
C LEU A 120 -0.38 2.92 19.28
N GLY A 121 -1.09 3.43 18.27
CA GLY A 121 -1.26 4.86 17.99
C GLY A 121 -0.09 5.56 17.30
N LYS A 122 1.09 4.94 17.19
CA LYS A 122 2.26 5.51 16.50
C LYS A 122 2.23 5.12 15.02
N VAL A 123 2.52 6.07 14.13
CA VAL A 123 2.63 5.78 12.68
C VAL A 123 3.90 4.97 12.46
N GLU A 124 3.79 3.83 11.77
CA GLU A 124 4.92 2.99 11.36
C GLU A 124 5.14 3.04 9.83
N TYR A 125 4.06 3.18 9.06
CA TYR A 125 4.14 3.26 7.61
C TYR A 125 3.16 4.30 7.04
N VAL A 126 3.56 4.92 5.93
CA VAL A 126 2.61 5.58 5.02
C VAL A 126 2.28 4.60 3.91
N ALA A 127 1.00 4.33 3.69
CA ALA A 127 0.52 3.44 2.64
C ALA A 127 -0.07 4.25 1.47
N TYR A 128 0.25 3.87 0.25
CA TYR A 128 -0.38 4.37 -0.96
C TYR A 128 -1.18 3.25 -1.61
N ALA A 129 -2.44 3.48 -1.92
CA ALA A 129 -3.29 2.49 -2.59
C ALA A 129 -3.78 3.02 -3.95
N ILE A 130 -3.42 2.32 -5.02
CA ILE A 130 -3.78 2.67 -6.40
C ILE A 130 -4.83 1.68 -6.92
N PRO A 131 -5.96 2.14 -7.51
CA PRO A 131 -6.98 1.23 -8.02
C PRO A 131 -6.41 0.28 -9.07
N GLY A 132 -6.77 -1.00 -8.99
CA GLY A 132 -6.30 -1.99 -9.94
C GLY A 132 -7.03 -3.32 -9.82
N ILE A 133 -7.01 -4.07 -10.93
CA ILE A 133 -7.52 -5.44 -10.97
C ILE A 133 -6.49 -6.35 -10.29
N TYR A 134 -6.98 -7.37 -9.57
CA TYR A 134 -6.13 -8.40 -9.02
C TYR A 134 -5.33 -9.12 -10.12
N SER A 135 -4.05 -9.37 -9.84
CA SER A 135 -3.18 -10.24 -10.61
C SER A 135 -2.19 -10.93 -9.67
N ALA A 136 -1.67 -12.09 -10.08
CA ALA A 136 -0.75 -12.87 -9.24
C ALA A 136 0.56 -12.12 -8.89
N VAL A 137 0.94 -11.16 -9.73
CA VAL A 137 2.02 -10.22 -9.48
C VAL A 137 1.51 -8.81 -9.77
N PRO A 138 2.05 -7.77 -9.11
CA PRO A 138 1.75 -6.39 -9.48
C PRO A 138 1.98 -6.18 -10.99
N PRO A 139 1.16 -5.34 -11.66
CA PRO A 139 1.42 -4.95 -13.03
C PRO A 139 2.87 -4.45 -13.19
N MET A 140 3.51 -4.79 -14.30
CA MET A 140 4.96 -4.60 -14.50
C MET A 140 5.44 -3.13 -14.37
N SER A 141 4.53 -2.15 -14.44
CA SER A 141 4.80 -0.72 -14.23
C SER A 141 4.68 -0.25 -12.75
N MET A 142 4.32 -1.12 -11.82
CA MET A 142 4.04 -0.80 -10.41
C MET A 142 5.16 -1.27 -9.48
N TYR A 143 6.38 -0.82 -9.73
CA TYR A 143 7.53 -1.12 -8.87
C TYR A 143 7.29 -0.63 -7.44
N GLY A 144 7.58 -1.50 -6.45
CA GLY A 144 7.41 -1.22 -5.03
C GLY A 144 6.00 -1.50 -4.47
N PHE A 145 5.01 -1.74 -5.34
CA PHE A 145 3.71 -2.24 -4.90
C PHE A 145 3.83 -3.75 -4.65
N SER A 146 3.31 -4.23 -3.52
CA SER A 146 3.51 -5.62 -3.12
C SER A 146 2.22 -6.35 -2.77
N ARG A 147 1.19 -5.61 -2.36
CA ARG A 147 -0.04 -6.20 -1.82
C ARG A 147 -1.25 -5.71 -2.59
N TRP A 148 -2.15 -6.62 -2.95
CA TRP A 148 -3.47 -6.27 -3.46
C TRP A 148 -4.52 -6.49 -2.39
N LEU A 149 -5.42 -5.53 -2.21
CA LEU A 149 -6.56 -5.64 -1.30
C LEU A 149 -7.88 -5.39 -2.03
N PRO A 150 -8.89 -6.28 -1.84
CA PRO A 150 -10.21 -6.07 -2.40
C PRO A 150 -10.93 -4.93 -1.69
N VAL A 151 -11.62 -4.08 -2.44
CA VAL A 151 -12.51 -3.07 -1.84
C VAL A 151 -13.81 -3.73 -1.38
N LYS A 152 -14.38 -3.24 -0.27
CA LYS A 152 -15.68 -3.73 0.24
C LYS A 152 -16.73 -3.67 -0.86
N ASN A 153 -17.44 -4.78 -1.09
CA ASN A 153 -18.48 -4.90 -2.13
C ASN A 153 -17.97 -4.57 -3.56
N GLY A 154 -16.67 -4.74 -3.82
CA GLY A 154 -16.02 -4.31 -5.05
C GLY A 154 -16.12 -5.23 -6.27
N TYR A 155 -16.73 -6.42 -6.14
CA TYR A 155 -16.87 -7.40 -7.23
C TYR A 155 -15.58 -7.64 -8.05
N GLY A 156 -14.44 -7.83 -7.38
CA GLY A 156 -13.14 -8.06 -8.02
C GLY A 156 -12.31 -6.79 -8.26
N ALA A 157 -12.84 -5.61 -7.93
CA ALA A 157 -12.06 -4.39 -7.81
C ALA A 157 -11.31 -4.32 -6.48
N GLY A 158 -10.17 -3.64 -6.51
CA GLY A 158 -9.34 -3.43 -5.33
C GLY A 158 -8.22 -2.44 -5.60
N TYR A 159 -7.25 -2.43 -4.69
CA TYR A 159 -6.11 -1.53 -4.76
C TYR A 159 -4.82 -2.30 -4.59
N TRP A 160 -3.81 -1.89 -5.34
CA TRP A 160 -2.43 -2.26 -5.08
C TRP A 160 -1.82 -1.28 -4.09
N LEU A 161 -1.14 -1.80 -3.08
CA LEU A 161 -0.56 -1.07 -1.98
C LEU A 161 0.97 -1.03 -2.05
N LEU A 162 1.51 0.15 -1.75
CA LEU A 162 2.92 0.42 -1.53
C LEU A 162 3.07 1.03 -0.13
N TYR A 163 4.10 0.64 0.59
CA TYR A 163 4.36 1.11 1.95
C TYR A 163 5.69 1.85 2.00
N ILE A 164 5.70 3.01 2.65
CA ILE A 164 6.88 3.80 2.96
C ILE A 164 7.13 3.71 4.46
N ASP A 165 8.31 3.22 4.84
CA ASP A 165 8.76 3.15 6.22
C ASP A 165 9.01 4.57 6.76
N VAL A 166 8.40 4.90 7.90
CA VAL A 166 8.47 6.27 8.41
C VAL A 166 9.81 6.64 9.03
N ILE A 167 10.66 5.65 9.31
CA ILE A 167 12.00 5.87 9.87
C ILE A 167 12.97 6.25 8.75
N THR A 168 12.99 5.43 7.71
CA THR A 168 13.97 5.48 6.61
C THR A 168 13.49 6.25 5.39
N GLY A 169 12.18 6.38 5.18
CA GLY A 169 11.58 6.93 3.97
C GLY A 169 11.67 6.01 2.75
N ASN A 170 12.15 4.76 2.93
CA ASN A 170 12.28 3.78 1.87
C ASN A 170 10.99 2.96 1.69
N ILE A 171 10.88 2.31 0.53
CA ILE A 171 9.84 1.31 0.28
C ILE A 171 10.05 0.13 1.22
N ALA A 172 8.98 -0.29 1.88
CA ALA A 172 8.95 -1.41 2.81
C ALA A 172 7.93 -2.47 2.39
N TYR A 173 8.13 -3.69 2.89
CA TYR A 173 7.29 -4.86 2.62
C TYR A 173 6.83 -5.52 3.93
N PRO A 174 5.99 -4.84 4.73
CA PRO A 174 5.59 -5.33 6.05
C PRO A 174 4.62 -6.53 6.02
N TYR A 175 4.11 -6.91 4.84
CA TYR A 175 3.11 -7.96 4.64
C TYR A 175 3.39 -8.76 3.37
#